data_AF-A0A7X7HV12-F1
#
_entry.id   AF-A0A7X7HV12-F1
#
_cell.length_a   1.000
_cell.length_b   1.000
_cell.length_c   1.000
_cell.angle_alpha   90.00
_cell.angle_beta   90.00
_cell.angle_gamma   90.00
#
_symmetry.space_group_name_H-M   'P 1'
#
loop_
_entity.id
_entity.type
_entity.pdbx_description
1 polymer ?
#
loop_
_entity_poly.entity_id
_entity_poly.type
_entity_poly.pdbx_seq_one_letter_code
_entity_poly.pdbx_strand_id
1 'polypeptide(L)'
;MGDLWADLAGAWGTATDLTMHEALDRWLDRMEVLYTHDHDQRPYRTRPIPTGLPALNRVVGGGLRCRGLTTLECEKLFQGDAVLATVARRIKTTVLLAGSHMADLTADVLVGEAQISPRDAARGTLTDEDWARISSAVGYLSDRHIRLTSVGTLAGLHSLIVDFPEVTSVLVLRAERFGRIDDTLMTLAELAEEYNVAILAATRPIRSSLSDIERLRRVGVVPAPGGRHYALLRLDRDVVSTRPIEIDQSGTWCR
;
A
#
# COMPACT_ATOMS: atom_id res chain seq x y z
N MET A 1 7.94 7.42 28.51
CA MET A 1 8.15 6.43 27.41
C MET A 1 6.96 5.46 27.43
N GLY A 2 5.78 5.99 27.14
CA GLY A 2 4.49 5.31 27.20
C GLY A 2 3.52 6.08 26.31
N ASP A 3 2.56 5.36 25.72
CA ASP A 3 1.41 5.86 24.97
C ASP A 3 1.51 6.17 23.47
N LEU A 4 2.52 5.66 22.76
CA LEU A 4 2.47 5.61 21.28
C LEU A 4 1.33 4.69 20.76
N TRP A 5 0.97 3.66 21.53
CA TRP A 5 -0.10 2.70 21.20
C TRP A 5 -1.48 3.13 21.73
N ALA A 6 -1.55 3.95 22.79
CA ALA A 6 -2.80 4.46 23.34
C ALA A 6 -3.39 5.58 22.46
N ASP A 7 -2.54 6.42 21.86
CA ASP A 7 -2.97 7.43 20.88
C ASP A 7 -3.40 6.81 19.54
N LEU A 8 -2.81 5.66 19.20
CA LEU A 8 -3.20 4.82 18.05
C LEU A 8 -4.59 4.21 18.28
N ALA A 9 -4.83 3.69 19.48
CA ALA A 9 -6.14 3.22 19.92
C ALA A 9 -7.15 4.36 20.10
N GLY A 10 -6.75 5.59 20.42
CA GLY A 10 -7.66 6.73 20.62
C GLY A 10 -8.21 7.34 19.32
N ALA A 11 -7.39 7.45 18.28
CA ALA A 11 -7.83 7.95 16.97
C ALA A 11 -8.58 6.91 16.12
N TRP A 12 -8.45 5.62 16.47
CA TRP A 12 -9.20 4.51 15.90
C TRP A 12 -10.34 4.06 16.83
N GLY A 13 -10.30 4.43 18.11
CA GLY A 13 -11.21 4.03 19.18
C GLY A 13 -12.37 4.98 19.44
N THR A 14 -12.63 5.94 18.55
CA THR A 14 -13.99 6.50 18.43
C THR A 14 -14.85 5.68 17.45
N ALA A 15 -14.27 4.71 16.75
CA ALA A 15 -15.01 3.63 16.09
C ALA A 15 -15.11 2.45 17.06
N THR A 16 -15.98 2.58 18.07
CA THR A 16 -16.50 1.42 18.79
C THR A 16 -17.04 0.42 17.77
N ASP A 17 -16.54 -0.81 17.84
CA ASP A 17 -17.04 -2.03 17.17
C ASP A 17 -16.63 -2.30 15.71
N LEU A 18 -15.65 -1.60 15.13
CA LEU A 18 -15.15 -1.94 13.78
C LEU A 18 -13.79 -2.63 13.82
N THR A 19 -13.70 -3.78 13.15
CA THR A 19 -12.41 -4.46 12.91
C THR A 19 -11.51 -3.56 12.05
N MET A 20 -10.19 -3.71 12.17
CA MET A 20 -9.20 -2.98 11.35
C MET A 20 -9.52 -3.03 9.84
N HIS A 21 -10.14 -4.12 9.39
CA HIS A 21 -10.61 -4.31 8.02
C HIS A 21 -11.76 -3.40 7.64
N GLU A 22 -12.78 -3.25 8.48
CA GLU A 22 -13.92 -2.38 8.18
C GLU A 22 -13.55 -0.90 8.27
N ALA A 23 -12.65 -0.54 9.19
CA ALA A 23 -12.07 0.80 9.23
C ALA A 23 -11.26 1.11 7.96
N LEU A 24 -10.53 0.10 7.45
CA LEU A 24 -9.78 0.19 6.21
C LEU A 24 -10.68 0.26 4.98
N ASP A 25 -11.70 -0.60 4.88
CA ASP A 25 -12.65 -0.62 3.75
C ASP A 25 -13.44 0.69 3.71
N ARG A 26 -13.95 1.20 4.85
CA ARG A 26 -14.56 2.54 4.95
C ARG A 26 -13.58 3.68 4.65
N TRP A 27 -12.30 3.51 4.96
CA TRP A 27 -11.27 4.49 4.60
C TRP A 27 -11.01 4.50 3.10
N LEU A 28 -10.91 3.33 2.47
CA LEU A 28 -10.73 3.22 1.02
C LEU A 28 -11.98 3.71 0.26
N ASP A 29 -13.19 3.38 0.72
CA ASP A 29 -14.44 3.87 0.12
C ASP A 29 -14.55 5.41 0.20
N ARG A 30 -14.00 6.04 1.24
CA ARG A 30 -13.90 7.52 1.27
C ARG A 30 -12.95 8.09 0.22
N MET A 31 -11.93 7.34 -0.20
CA MET A 31 -11.06 7.76 -1.31
C MET A 31 -11.78 7.70 -2.67
N GLU A 32 -12.79 6.83 -2.81
CA GLU A 32 -13.61 6.72 -4.02
C GLU A 32 -14.54 7.92 -4.24
N VAL A 33 -15.12 8.49 -3.17
CA VAL A 33 -16.06 9.63 -3.29
C VAL A 33 -15.42 10.85 -3.96
N LEU A 34 -14.10 11.01 -3.84
CA LEU A 34 -13.32 12.09 -4.47
C LEU A 34 -12.96 11.80 -5.93
N TYR A 35 -13.23 10.59 -6.41
CA TYR A 35 -12.95 10.15 -7.78
C TYR A 35 -14.26 9.79 -8.49
N THR A 36 -14.98 10.81 -8.92
CA THR A 36 -16.08 10.65 -9.90
C THR A 36 -15.65 11.29 -11.21
N HIS A 37 -15.59 10.46 -12.26
CA HIS A 37 -15.50 10.76 -13.69
C HIS A 37 -14.20 10.34 -14.40
N ASP A 38 -14.46 9.58 -15.48
CA ASP A 38 -13.72 9.54 -16.74
C ASP A 38 -12.64 8.48 -16.92
N HIS A 39 -13.02 7.20 -17.01
CA HIS A 39 -12.13 6.12 -17.47
C HIS A 39 -12.81 5.14 -18.42
N ASP A 40 -13.05 5.58 -19.66
CA ASP A 40 -13.48 4.67 -20.74
C ASP A 40 -12.48 4.51 -21.89
N GLN A 41 -11.29 5.13 -21.84
CA GLN A 41 -10.34 5.00 -22.96
C GLN A 41 -8.90 4.89 -22.47
N ARG A 42 -8.43 3.66 -22.21
CA ARG A 42 -6.99 3.36 -22.21
C ARG A 42 -6.70 2.15 -23.08
N PRO A 43 -5.73 2.23 -24.01
CA PRO A 43 -5.39 1.12 -24.88
C PRO A 43 -4.82 -0.06 -24.07
N TYR A 44 -5.25 -1.26 -24.44
CA TYR A 44 -4.88 -2.55 -23.87
C TYR A 44 -3.36 -2.75 -23.71
N ARG A 45 -2.81 -2.65 -22.50
CA ARG A 45 -1.48 -3.19 -22.13
C ARG A 45 -1.49 -3.67 -20.68
N THR A 46 -1.34 -4.99 -20.51
CA THR A 46 -1.47 -5.82 -19.29
C THR A 46 -2.73 -5.58 -18.46
N ARG A 47 -3.55 -6.62 -18.24
CA ARG A 47 -4.70 -6.53 -17.33
C ARG A 47 -4.17 -6.15 -15.93
N PRO A 48 -4.74 -5.12 -15.28
CA PRO A 48 -4.35 -4.76 -13.92
C PRO A 48 -4.47 -5.95 -12.97
N ILE A 49 -3.51 -6.09 -12.06
CA ILE A 49 -3.53 -7.06 -10.98
C ILE A 49 -4.47 -6.51 -9.89
N PRO A 50 -5.61 -7.17 -9.61
CA PRO A 50 -6.52 -6.71 -8.57
C PRO A 50 -5.88 -6.82 -7.19
N THR A 51 -5.84 -5.73 -6.45
CA THR A 51 -5.26 -5.64 -5.09
C THR A 51 -6.02 -6.43 -4.04
N GLY A 52 -7.19 -6.98 -4.39
CA GLY A 52 -8.14 -7.54 -3.43
C GLY A 52 -8.89 -6.49 -2.59
N LEU A 53 -8.64 -5.20 -2.84
CA LEU A 53 -9.31 -4.06 -2.22
C LEU A 53 -10.06 -3.28 -3.31
N PRO A 54 -11.41 -3.40 -3.42
CA PRO A 54 -12.18 -2.79 -4.50
C PRO A 54 -11.95 -1.29 -4.63
N ALA A 55 -11.95 -0.57 -3.51
CA ALA A 55 -11.75 0.86 -3.49
C ALA A 55 -10.32 1.27 -3.90
N LEU A 56 -9.28 0.53 -3.51
CA LEU A 56 -7.93 0.77 -4.01
C LEU A 56 -7.85 0.53 -5.52
N ASN A 57 -8.44 -0.57 -6.02
CA ASN A 57 -8.49 -0.86 -7.46
C ASN A 57 -9.14 0.27 -8.25
N ARG A 58 -10.25 0.84 -7.75
CA ARG A 58 -10.92 1.98 -8.38
C ARG A 58 -9.98 3.18 -8.50
N VAL A 59 -9.33 3.57 -7.39
CA VAL A 59 -8.41 4.71 -7.39
C VAL A 59 -7.25 4.47 -8.35
N VAL A 60 -6.61 3.30 -8.35
CA VAL A 60 -5.44 3.05 -9.22
C VAL A 60 -5.80 2.68 -10.68
N GLY A 61 -7.07 2.80 -11.08
CA GLY A 61 -7.52 2.58 -12.46
C GLY A 61 -7.60 1.10 -12.85
N GLY A 62 -8.19 0.30 -11.98
CA GLY A 62 -8.51 -1.12 -12.15
C GLY A 62 -7.65 -2.10 -11.35
N GLY A 63 -6.57 -1.64 -10.72
CA GLY A 63 -5.60 -2.47 -9.98
C GLY A 63 -4.15 -2.05 -10.23
N LEU A 64 -3.20 -2.80 -9.68
CA LEU A 64 -1.77 -2.57 -9.88
C LEU A 64 -1.38 -2.96 -11.30
N ARG A 65 -0.33 -2.36 -11.85
CA ARG A 65 0.16 -2.69 -13.20
C ARG A 65 1.56 -3.24 -13.13
N CYS A 66 1.80 -4.34 -13.85
CA CYS A 66 3.15 -4.81 -14.13
C CYS A 66 3.97 -3.68 -14.75
N ARG A 67 5.27 -3.63 -14.44
CA ARG A 67 6.17 -2.54 -14.88
C ARG A 67 5.80 -1.17 -14.31
N GLY A 68 4.92 -1.15 -13.31
CA GLY A 68 4.42 0.06 -12.69
C GLY A 68 4.83 0.13 -11.23
N LEU A 69 5.16 1.35 -10.78
CA LEU A 69 5.31 1.69 -9.37
C LEU A 69 4.11 2.53 -8.94
N THR A 70 3.42 2.07 -7.91
CA THR A 70 2.41 2.83 -7.18
C THR A 70 2.94 3.14 -5.78
N THR A 71 2.85 4.37 -5.33
CA THR A 71 3.17 4.76 -3.97
C THR A 71 1.91 5.18 -3.22
N LEU A 72 1.84 4.77 -1.96
CA LEU A 72 0.85 5.19 -0.99
C LEU A 72 1.55 6.09 0.02
N GLU A 73 1.35 7.39 -0.11
CA GLU A 73 1.86 8.38 0.83
C GLU A 73 0.94 8.46 2.05
N CYS A 74 1.51 8.13 3.20
CA CYS A 74 0.83 8.17 4.49
C CYS A 74 1.57 9.05 5.47
N GLU A 75 0.87 10.01 6.07
CA GLU A 75 1.42 10.77 7.19
C GLU A 75 1.92 9.89 8.33
N LYS A 76 1.25 8.76 8.56
CA LYS A 76 1.65 7.77 9.55
C LYS A 76 1.94 6.44 8.86
N LEU A 77 3.17 5.97 9.02
CA LEU A 77 3.68 4.80 8.32
C LEU A 77 2.90 3.51 8.58
N PHE A 78 2.41 3.32 9.81
CA PHE A 78 1.62 2.14 10.17
C PHE A 78 0.34 1.99 9.33
N GLN A 79 -0.18 3.08 8.75
CA GLN A 79 -1.37 3.03 7.89
C GLN A 79 -1.03 2.43 6.54
N GLY A 80 0.10 2.85 5.96
CA GLY A 80 0.63 2.24 4.74
C GLY A 80 0.95 0.77 4.96
N ASP A 81 1.59 0.45 6.10
CA ASP A 81 1.91 -0.95 6.45
C ASP A 81 0.64 -1.81 6.53
N ALA A 82 -0.42 -1.34 7.19
CA ALA A 82 -1.69 -2.04 7.30
C ALA A 82 -2.37 -2.25 5.93
N VAL A 83 -2.32 -1.26 5.04
CA VAL A 83 -2.86 -1.38 3.67
C VAL A 83 -2.09 -2.44 2.90
N LEU A 84 -0.77 -2.35 2.88
CA LEU A 84 0.08 -3.28 2.13
C LEU A 84 -0.04 -4.71 2.68
N ALA A 85 -0.06 -4.90 3.99
CA ALA A 85 -0.31 -6.21 4.60
C ALA A 85 -1.69 -6.75 4.19
N THR A 86 -2.72 -5.91 4.11
CA THR A 86 -4.05 -6.31 3.65
C THR A 86 -4.07 -6.69 2.17
N VAL A 87 -3.39 -5.91 1.32
CA VAL A 87 -3.19 -6.27 -0.09
C VAL A 87 -2.48 -7.61 -0.19
N ALA A 88 -1.43 -7.85 0.60
CA ALA A 88 -0.70 -9.12 0.61
C ALA A 88 -1.62 -10.33 0.86
N ARG A 89 -2.56 -10.20 1.81
CA ARG A 89 -3.53 -11.26 2.11
C ARG A 89 -4.53 -11.49 0.99
N ARG A 90 -5.08 -10.40 0.42
CA ARG A 90 -6.23 -10.46 -0.51
C ARG A 90 -5.83 -10.60 -1.99
N ILE A 91 -4.63 -10.17 -2.38
CA ILE A 91 -4.14 -10.29 -3.77
C ILE A 91 -4.04 -11.76 -4.17
N LYS A 92 -4.59 -12.14 -5.32
CA LYS A 92 -4.70 -13.55 -5.74
C LYS A 92 -3.47 -14.08 -6.48
N THR A 93 -2.44 -13.25 -6.65
CA THR A 93 -1.21 -13.60 -7.35
C THR A 93 -0.08 -13.80 -6.36
N THR A 94 1.05 -14.36 -6.81
CA THR A 94 2.24 -14.49 -5.98
C THR A 94 2.81 -13.11 -5.64
N VAL A 95 2.92 -12.85 -4.35
CA VAL A 95 3.28 -11.55 -3.80
C VAL A 95 4.49 -11.65 -2.88
N LEU A 96 5.40 -10.69 -3.00
CA LEU A 96 6.52 -10.49 -2.07
C LEU A 96 6.19 -9.29 -1.17
N LEU A 97 6.04 -9.51 0.14
CA LEU A 97 5.87 -8.44 1.12
C LEU A 97 7.21 -8.18 1.82
N ALA A 98 7.79 -7.02 1.52
CA ALA A 98 9.10 -6.57 1.96
C ALA A 98 9.01 -5.64 3.18
N GLY A 99 9.37 -6.16 4.36
CA GLY A 99 9.42 -5.44 5.64
C GLY A 99 10.84 -5.32 6.20
N SER A 100 10.97 -4.66 7.36
CA SER A 100 12.23 -4.56 8.10
C SER A 100 12.48 -5.74 9.04
N HIS A 101 11.41 -6.39 9.50
CA HIS A 101 11.48 -7.51 10.44
C HIS A 101 10.46 -8.58 10.04
N MET A 102 10.93 -9.80 9.83
CA MET A 102 10.07 -10.91 9.38
C MET A 102 9.01 -11.29 10.42
N ALA A 103 9.37 -11.31 11.71
CA ALA A 103 8.44 -11.65 12.79
C ALA A 103 7.25 -10.68 12.83
N ASP A 104 7.50 -9.38 12.70
CA ASP A 104 6.45 -8.35 12.70
C ASP A 104 5.53 -8.51 11.48
N LEU A 105 6.10 -8.75 10.30
CA LEU A 105 5.31 -9.01 9.08
C LEU A 105 4.41 -10.23 9.24
N THR A 106 4.96 -11.32 9.77
CA THR A 106 4.20 -12.56 9.99
C THR A 106 3.08 -12.33 10.98
N ALA A 107 3.35 -11.65 12.09
CA ALA A 107 2.34 -11.30 13.07
C ALA A 107 1.23 -10.42 12.47
N ASP A 108 1.58 -9.35 11.74
CA ASP A 108 0.62 -8.42 11.13
C ASP A 108 -0.27 -9.11 10.09
N VAL A 109 0.31 -10.04 9.30
CA VAL A 109 -0.45 -10.82 8.32
C VAL A 109 -1.38 -11.82 9.01
N LEU A 110 -0.89 -12.57 10.00
CA LEU A 110 -1.71 -13.56 10.73
C LEU A 110 -2.82 -12.91 11.55
N VAL A 111 -2.49 -11.91 12.36
CA VAL A 111 -3.43 -11.18 13.23
C VAL A 111 -4.46 -10.44 12.39
N GLY A 112 -4.01 -9.84 11.28
CA GLY A 112 -4.90 -9.24 10.30
C GLY A 112 -5.93 -10.23 9.77
N GLU A 113 -5.48 -11.37 9.24
CA GLU A 113 -6.38 -12.40 8.70
C GLU A 113 -7.33 -12.97 9.76
N ALA A 114 -6.83 -13.21 10.97
CA ALA A 114 -7.64 -13.69 12.10
C ALA A 114 -8.62 -12.64 12.63
N GLN A 115 -8.57 -11.40 12.12
CA GLN A 115 -9.38 -10.25 12.54
C GLN A 115 -9.23 -9.95 14.03
N ILE A 116 -8.02 -10.12 14.55
CA ILE A 116 -7.69 -9.84 15.95
C ILE A 116 -7.18 -8.41 16.06
N SER A 117 -7.51 -7.77 17.17
CA SER A 117 -6.97 -6.47 17.54
C SER A 117 -5.43 -6.55 17.66
N PRO A 118 -4.68 -5.71 16.92
CA PRO A 118 -3.22 -5.70 17.01
C PRO A 118 -2.72 -5.39 18.43
N ARG A 119 -3.50 -4.62 19.21
CA ARG A 119 -3.18 -4.30 20.60
C ARG A 119 -3.21 -5.55 21.48
N ASP A 120 -4.21 -6.39 21.31
CA ASP A 120 -4.40 -7.57 22.14
C ASP A 120 -3.40 -8.67 21.77
N ALA A 121 -3.12 -8.81 20.46
CA ALA A 121 -2.03 -9.66 19.97
C ALA A 121 -0.66 -9.23 20.53
N ALA A 122 -0.33 -7.94 20.49
CA ALA A 122 0.94 -7.43 21.01
C ALA A 122 1.09 -7.60 22.53
N ARG A 123 -0.02 -7.59 23.27
CA ARG A 123 -0.04 -7.78 24.73
C ARG A 123 -0.11 -9.24 25.15
N GLY A 124 -0.33 -10.17 24.22
CA GLY A 124 -0.55 -11.58 24.51
C GLY A 124 -1.86 -11.86 25.25
N THR A 125 -2.82 -10.94 25.21
CA THR A 125 -4.12 -11.06 25.87
C THR A 125 -5.14 -11.71 24.92
N LEU A 126 -4.80 -12.92 24.45
CA LEU A 126 -5.59 -13.67 23.49
C LEU A 126 -6.49 -14.69 24.18
N THR A 127 -7.75 -14.73 23.79
CA THR A 127 -8.74 -15.71 24.24
C THR A 127 -8.61 -17.04 23.48
N ASP A 128 -9.27 -18.09 23.95
CA ASP A 128 -9.31 -19.38 23.23
C ASP A 128 -9.94 -19.24 21.83
N GLU A 129 -10.92 -18.34 21.68
CA GLU A 129 -11.53 -18.02 20.39
C GLU A 129 -10.54 -17.32 19.44
N ASP A 130 -9.71 -16.41 19.97
CA ASP A 130 -8.63 -15.78 19.19
C ASP A 130 -7.63 -16.81 18.67
N TRP A 131 -7.23 -17.76 19.52
CA TRP A 131 -6.34 -18.84 19.11
C TRP A 131 -6.96 -19.74 18.03
N ALA A 132 -8.26 -20.03 18.12
CA ALA A 132 -8.98 -20.75 17.08
C ALA A 132 -8.98 -19.99 15.74
N ARG A 133 -9.22 -18.67 15.78
CA ARG A 133 -9.16 -17.80 14.58
C ARG A 133 -7.76 -17.72 13.99
N ILE A 134 -6.72 -17.62 14.81
CA ILE A 134 -5.31 -17.68 14.37
C ILE A 134 -5.03 -19.00 13.67
N SER A 135 -5.45 -20.13 14.25
CA SER A 135 -5.24 -21.44 13.64
C SER A 135 -5.93 -21.54 12.28
N SER A 136 -7.15 -21.01 12.15
CA SER A 136 -7.86 -20.96 10.87
C SER A 136 -7.16 -20.04 9.86
N ALA A 137 -6.65 -18.90 10.31
CA ALA A 137 -5.91 -17.95 9.47
C ALA A 137 -4.61 -18.56 8.93
N VAL A 138 -3.88 -19.34 9.74
CA VAL A 138 -2.69 -20.07 9.28
C VAL A 138 -3.04 -21.01 8.13
N GLY A 139 -4.12 -21.80 8.27
CA GLY A 139 -4.57 -22.71 7.22
C GLY A 139 -5.02 -21.97 5.95
N TYR A 140 -5.74 -20.87 6.09
CA TYR A 140 -6.11 -20.04 4.94
C TYR A 140 -4.88 -19.46 4.23
N LEU A 141 -3.94 -18.90 4.99
CA LEU A 141 -2.75 -18.24 4.46
C LEU A 141 -1.73 -19.22 3.88
N SER A 142 -1.69 -20.48 4.35
CA SER A 142 -0.81 -21.49 3.75
C SER A 142 -1.17 -21.83 2.30
N ASP A 143 -2.44 -21.64 1.93
CA ASP A 143 -2.92 -21.81 0.55
C ASP A 143 -2.66 -20.56 -0.31
N ARG A 144 -2.06 -19.51 0.25
CA ARG A 144 -1.74 -18.25 -0.43
C ARG A 144 -0.27 -18.21 -0.83
N HIS A 145 0.01 -17.64 -2.00
CA HIS A 145 1.38 -17.45 -2.48
C HIS A 145 1.97 -16.13 -1.95
N ILE A 146 2.07 -15.99 -0.63
CA ILE A 146 2.62 -14.80 0.05
C ILE A 146 4.04 -15.11 0.53
N ARG A 147 5.02 -14.40 -0.01
CA ARG A 147 6.41 -14.45 0.45
C ARG A 147 6.67 -13.27 1.39
N LEU A 148 6.94 -13.56 2.65
CA LEU A 148 7.33 -12.55 3.63
C LEU A 148 8.86 -12.45 3.65
N THR A 149 9.40 -11.25 3.54
CA THR A 149 10.85 -11.06 3.55
C THR A 149 11.28 -9.83 4.34
N SER A 150 12.41 -9.99 5.04
CA SER A 150 13.11 -8.91 5.70
C SER A 150 14.19 -8.40 4.76
N VAL A 151 14.10 -7.13 4.36
CA VAL A 151 15.05 -6.54 3.42
C VAL A 151 15.42 -5.12 3.83
N GLY A 152 16.72 -4.89 4.02
CA GLY A 152 17.26 -3.61 4.47
C GLY A 152 17.77 -2.71 3.34
N THR A 153 17.92 -3.21 2.12
CA THR A 153 18.53 -2.47 1.00
C THR A 153 17.81 -2.74 -0.33
N LEU A 154 17.91 -1.82 -1.29
CA LEU A 154 17.39 -2.01 -2.65
C LEU A 154 18.08 -3.18 -3.36
N ALA A 155 19.39 -3.35 -3.16
CA ALA A 155 20.14 -4.48 -3.70
C ALA A 155 19.60 -5.83 -3.18
N GLY A 156 19.25 -5.90 -1.89
CA GLY A 156 18.61 -7.10 -1.33
C GLY A 156 17.22 -7.34 -1.92
N LEU A 157 16.44 -6.27 -2.17
CA LEU A 157 15.12 -6.39 -2.79
C LEU A 157 15.23 -6.90 -4.23
N HIS A 158 16.19 -6.38 -4.98
CA HIS A 158 16.54 -6.83 -6.32
C HIS A 158 16.89 -8.32 -6.33
N SER A 159 17.82 -8.78 -5.47
CA SER A 159 18.16 -10.20 -5.37
C SER A 159 16.95 -11.08 -5.09
N LEU A 160 16.04 -10.65 -4.21
CA LEU A 160 14.83 -11.41 -3.91
C LEU A 160 13.87 -11.50 -5.10
N ILE A 161 13.74 -10.45 -5.91
CA ILE A 161 12.92 -10.49 -7.12
C ILE A 161 13.52 -11.46 -8.14
N VAL A 162 14.85 -11.49 -8.27
CA VAL A 162 15.58 -12.42 -9.14
C VAL A 162 15.43 -13.87 -8.68
N ASP A 163 15.57 -14.12 -7.38
CA ASP A 163 15.52 -15.47 -6.79
C ASP A 163 14.12 -16.09 -6.84
N PHE A 164 13.07 -15.27 -6.98
CA PHE A 164 11.67 -15.69 -7.02
C PHE A 164 10.96 -15.17 -8.28
N PRO A 165 11.27 -15.72 -9.47
CA PRO A 165 10.74 -15.24 -10.75
C PRO A 165 9.22 -15.40 -10.90
N GLU A 166 8.58 -16.22 -10.06
CA GLU A 166 7.13 -16.36 -10.00
C GLU A 166 6.41 -15.17 -9.32
N VAL A 167 7.15 -14.26 -8.67
CA VAL A 167 6.58 -13.06 -8.04
C VAL A 167 6.05 -12.13 -9.12
N THR A 168 4.81 -11.70 -8.96
CA THR A 168 4.15 -10.76 -9.90
C THR A 168 3.88 -9.40 -9.26
N SER A 169 3.88 -9.34 -7.93
CA SER A 169 3.60 -8.13 -7.16
C SER A 169 4.57 -8.02 -5.98
N VAL A 170 5.15 -6.84 -5.80
CA VAL A 170 6.07 -6.53 -4.71
C VAL A 170 5.47 -5.41 -3.88
N LEU A 171 5.30 -5.67 -2.59
CA LEU A 171 4.74 -4.75 -1.63
C LEU A 171 5.86 -4.27 -0.70
N VAL A 172 6.17 -2.99 -0.74
CA VAL A 172 7.31 -2.41 -0.03
C VAL A 172 6.82 -1.57 1.14
N LEU A 173 7.06 -2.05 2.37
CA LEU A 173 6.76 -1.28 3.56
C LEU A 173 7.82 -0.19 3.77
N ARG A 174 7.40 1.06 4.02
CA ARG A 174 8.28 2.18 4.40
C ARG A 174 9.48 2.34 3.48
N ALA A 175 9.25 2.65 2.20
CA ALA A 175 10.30 2.66 1.18
C ALA A 175 11.48 3.59 1.55
N GLU A 176 11.22 4.67 2.30
CA GLU A 176 12.27 5.58 2.78
C GLU A 176 13.36 4.92 3.63
N ARG A 177 13.13 3.69 4.14
CA ARG A 177 14.16 2.93 4.85
C ARG A 177 15.36 2.56 3.98
N PHE A 178 15.18 2.56 2.66
CA PHE A 178 16.24 2.19 1.72
C PHE A 178 17.17 3.34 1.35
N GLY A 179 16.83 4.58 1.74
CA GLY A 179 17.66 5.74 1.45
C GLY A 179 16.83 6.99 1.15
N ARG A 180 17.39 7.88 0.34
CA ARG A 180 16.68 9.06 -0.15
C ARG A 180 15.47 8.63 -0.97
N ILE A 181 14.32 9.24 -0.70
CA ILE A 181 13.06 8.77 -1.27
C ILE A 181 13.03 8.89 -2.80
N ASP A 182 13.55 9.98 -3.36
CA ASP A 182 13.57 10.18 -4.82
C ASP A 182 14.37 9.07 -5.53
N ASP A 183 15.60 8.81 -5.05
CA ASP A 183 16.47 7.75 -5.57
C ASP A 183 15.80 6.38 -5.40
N THR A 184 15.18 6.15 -4.23
CA THR A 184 14.49 4.89 -3.92
C THR A 184 13.33 4.64 -4.88
N LEU A 185 12.46 5.63 -5.11
CA LEU A 185 11.33 5.49 -6.01
C LEU A 185 11.78 5.29 -7.46
N MET A 186 12.85 5.95 -7.88
CA MET A 186 13.44 5.74 -9.20
C MET A 186 13.95 4.32 -9.36
N THR A 187 14.74 3.80 -8.40
CA THR A 187 15.22 2.42 -8.44
C THR A 187 14.06 1.41 -8.37
N LEU A 188 13.05 1.62 -7.51
CA LEU A 188 11.88 0.74 -7.48
C LEU A 188 11.14 0.72 -8.81
N ALA A 189 11.01 1.86 -9.50
CA ALA A 189 10.41 1.91 -10.82
C ALA A 189 11.24 1.14 -11.87
N GLU A 190 12.57 1.20 -11.79
CA GLU A 190 13.47 0.42 -12.66
C GLU A 190 13.30 -1.08 -12.41
N LEU A 191 13.28 -1.49 -11.15
CA LEU A 191 13.03 -2.89 -10.75
C LEU A 191 11.67 -3.39 -11.23
N ALA A 192 10.62 -2.56 -11.10
CA ALA A 192 9.29 -2.91 -11.58
C ALA A 192 9.31 -3.23 -13.08
N GLU A 193 10.00 -2.38 -13.84
CA GLU A 193 10.09 -2.48 -15.29
C GLU A 193 10.96 -3.66 -15.74
N GLU A 194 12.17 -3.77 -15.22
CA GLU A 194 13.16 -4.79 -15.57
C GLU A 194 12.62 -6.20 -15.32
N TYR A 195 11.94 -6.39 -14.20
CA TYR A 195 11.43 -7.69 -13.78
C TYR A 195 9.96 -7.92 -14.11
N ASN A 196 9.31 -6.98 -14.82
CA ASN A 196 7.89 -7.06 -15.18
C ASN A 196 6.95 -7.31 -13.98
N VAL A 197 7.29 -6.76 -12.81
CA VAL A 197 6.50 -6.86 -11.58
C VAL A 197 5.71 -5.58 -11.33
N ALA A 198 4.61 -5.68 -10.59
CA ALA A 198 3.90 -4.52 -10.08
C ALA A 198 4.41 -4.17 -8.68
N ILE A 199 4.86 -2.93 -8.46
CA ILE A 199 5.34 -2.51 -7.14
C ILE A 199 4.33 -1.55 -6.49
N LEU A 200 3.93 -1.85 -5.25
CA LEU A 200 3.18 -0.94 -4.39
C LEU A 200 4.01 -0.63 -3.15
N ALA A 201 4.35 0.64 -2.94
CA ALA A 201 5.22 1.07 -1.85
C ALA A 201 4.50 2.04 -0.90
N ALA A 202 4.61 1.82 0.41
CA ALA A 202 4.18 2.79 1.41
C ALA A 202 5.32 3.78 1.70
N THR A 203 5.01 5.07 1.74
CA THR A 203 5.99 6.15 1.98
C THR A 203 5.42 7.21 2.91
N ARG A 204 6.28 8.06 3.48
CA ARG A 204 5.85 9.35 4.05
C ARG A 204 5.41 10.30 2.93
N PRO A 205 4.62 11.36 3.24
CA PRO A 205 4.29 12.40 2.29
C PRO A 205 5.58 13.05 1.79
N ILE A 206 5.75 13.07 0.47
CA ILE A 206 6.93 13.63 -0.15
C ILE A 206 6.72 15.15 -0.24
N ARG A 207 7.56 15.90 0.49
CA ARG A 207 7.48 17.37 0.58
C ARG A 207 8.27 18.09 -0.51
N SER A 208 9.08 17.37 -1.29
CA SER A 208 9.81 17.95 -2.43
C SER A 208 8.83 18.32 -3.56
N SER A 209 9.28 19.24 -4.42
CA SER A 209 8.71 19.53 -5.73
C SER A 209 8.72 18.24 -6.57
N LEU A 210 7.75 17.37 -6.37
CA LEU A 210 7.55 16.14 -7.14
C LEU A 210 7.30 16.43 -8.64
N SER A 211 7.08 17.71 -9.00
CA SER A 211 7.09 18.23 -10.36
C SER A 211 8.34 17.88 -11.17
N ASP A 212 9.46 17.56 -10.51
CA ASP A 212 10.72 17.23 -11.19
C ASP A 212 10.80 15.77 -11.66
N ILE A 213 9.96 14.87 -11.13
CA ILE A 213 9.81 13.52 -11.69
C ILE A 213 8.67 13.57 -12.69
N GLU A 214 8.97 13.97 -13.94
CA GLU A 214 8.01 14.13 -15.05
C GLU A 214 7.07 12.92 -15.30
N ARG A 215 7.39 11.76 -14.70
CA ARG A 215 6.68 10.48 -14.86
C ARG A 215 5.71 10.14 -13.71
N LEU A 216 5.70 10.94 -12.64
CA LEU A 216 4.89 10.68 -11.45
C LEU A 216 3.52 11.35 -11.57
N ARG A 217 2.47 10.53 -11.65
CA ARG A 217 1.08 10.97 -11.66
C ARG A 217 0.47 10.85 -10.28
N ARG A 218 -0.10 11.94 -9.77
CA ARG A 218 -0.96 11.90 -8.57
C ARG A 218 -2.35 11.38 -8.95
N VAL A 219 -2.84 10.39 -8.22
CA VAL A 219 -4.08 9.66 -8.53
C VAL A 219 -5.18 9.91 -7.50
N GLY A 220 -4.83 10.33 -6.27
CA GLY A 220 -5.82 10.76 -5.28
C GLY A 220 -5.17 11.48 -4.10
N VAL A 221 -5.91 12.37 -3.45
CA VAL A 221 -5.52 13.04 -2.19
C VAL A 221 -6.73 13.06 -1.28
N VAL A 222 -6.59 12.61 -0.03
CA VAL A 222 -7.71 12.54 0.91
C VAL A 222 -7.36 13.18 2.25
N PRO A 223 -8.19 14.13 2.75
CA PRO A 223 -8.10 14.60 4.11
C PRO A 223 -8.63 13.54 5.09
N ALA A 224 -7.81 13.17 6.05
CA ALA A 224 -8.16 12.33 7.19
C ALA A 224 -8.90 13.15 8.26
N PRO A 225 -9.76 12.50 9.05
CA PRO A 225 -10.19 13.05 10.33
C PRO A 225 -8.97 13.40 11.19
N GLY A 226 -8.88 14.66 11.63
CA GLY A 226 -7.74 15.17 12.41
C GLY A 226 -6.66 15.89 11.60
N GLY A 227 -6.95 16.35 10.37
CA GLY A 227 -6.08 17.24 9.61
C GLY A 227 -4.87 16.58 8.93
N ARG A 228 -4.93 15.26 8.71
CA ARG A 228 -3.88 14.51 8.02
C ARG A 228 -4.19 14.37 6.53
N HIS A 229 -3.21 14.34 5.64
CA HIS A 229 -3.41 14.14 4.20
C HIS A 229 -2.73 12.86 3.72
N TYR A 230 -3.46 12.04 2.95
CA TYR A 230 -2.90 10.90 2.21
C TYR A 230 -2.86 11.24 0.75
N ALA A 231 -1.83 10.77 0.04
CA ALA A 231 -1.77 10.88 -1.41
C ALA A 231 -1.38 9.54 -2.04
N LEU A 232 -2.03 9.21 -3.16
CA LEU A 232 -1.64 8.08 -4.00
C LEU A 232 -0.94 8.63 -5.22
N LEU A 233 0.30 8.20 -5.42
CA LEU A 233 1.08 8.54 -6.60
C LEU A 233 1.35 7.28 -7.40
N ARG A 234 1.47 7.43 -8.71
CA ARG A 234 1.70 6.33 -9.63
C ARG A 234 2.68 6.81 -10.68
N LEU A 235 3.79 6.10 -10.81
CA LEU A 235 4.78 6.39 -11.82
C LEU A 235 4.47 5.55 -13.06
N ASP A 236 3.99 6.20 -14.12
CA ASP A 236 3.67 5.57 -15.41
C ASP A 236 4.84 5.85 -16.38
N ARG A 237 5.74 4.89 -16.60
CA ARG A 237 6.89 5.08 -17.51
C ARG A 237 6.53 5.19 -19.00
N ASP A 238 5.30 4.82 -19.39
CA ASP A 238 4.85 4.81 -20.80
C ASP A 238 3.94 6.00 -21.20
N VAL A 239 3.88 7.08 -20.40
CA VAL A 239 3.18 8.32 -20.84
C VAL A 239 4.16 9.22 -21.57
N VAL A 240 4.28 9.03 -22.89
CA VAL A 240 4.75 10.08 -23.80
C VAL A 240 3.60 11.07 -24.00
N SER A 241 3.83 12.35 -23.66
CA SER A 241 3.02 13.54 -24.02
C SER A 241 1.71 13.74 -23.20
N THR A 242 1.29 14.92 -22.72
CA THR A 242 1.77 16.32 -22.79
C THR A 242 0.93 17.21 -21.84
N ARG A 243 1.60 18.23 -21.27
CA ARG A 243 1.11 19.42 -20.54
C ARG A 243 0.91 19.30 -19.02
N PRO A 244 1.54 20.19 -18.21
CA PRO A 244 1.21 20.35 -16.81
C PRO A 244 -0.17 21.03 -16.69
N ILE A 245 -1.01 20.53 -15.79
CA ILE A 245 -2.23 21.21 -15.35
C ILE A 245 -1.81 22.05 -14.13
N GLU A 246 -1.74 23.36 -14.30
CA GLU A 246 -1.64 24.28 -13.16
C GLU A 246 -2.99 24.40 -12.48
N ILE A 247 -3.02 24.13 -11.18
CA ILE A 247 -4.17 24.36 -10.30
C ILE A 247 -3.83 25.62 -9.51
N ASP A 248 -4.55 26.71 -9.75
CA ASP A 248 -4.42 27.91 -8.93
C ASP A 248 -5.10 27.71 -7.56
N GLN A 249 -4.75 28.56 -6.60
CA GLN A 249 -5.15 28.45 -5.19
C GLN A 249 -6.66 28.63 -4.93
N SER A 250 -7.47 28.86 -5.95
CA SER A 250 -8.92 29.05 -5.85
C SER A 250 -9.76 27.84 -6.29
N GLY A 251 -9.14 26.78 -6.82
CA GLY A 251 -9.85 25.51 -7.09
C GLY A 251 -10.94 25.59 -8.18
N THR A 252 -10.91 26.58 -9.07
CA THR A 252 -11.88 26.68 -10.18
C THR A 252 -11.17 26.56 -11.53
N TRP A 253 -11.69 25.68 -12.40
CA TRP A 253 -11.12 25.35 -13.71
C TRP A 253 -11.27 26.50 -14.73
N CYS A 254 -10.17 26.95 -15.35
CA CYS A 254 -10.21 27.68 -16.62
C CYS A 254 -9.93 26.72 -17.78
N ARG A 255 -10.68 26.88 -18.88
CA ARG A 255 -10.51 26.09 -20.12
C ARG A 255 -9.18 26.35 -20.81
#